data_AF-A0A1V5IG65-F1
#
_entry.id   AF-A0A1V5IG65-F1
#
_cell.length_a   1.000
_cell.length_b   1.000
_cell.length_c   1.000
_cell.angle_alpha   90.00
_cell.angle_beta   90.00
_cell.angle_gamma   90.00
#
_symmetry.space_group_name_H-M   'P 1'
#
loop_
_entity.id
_entity.type
_entity.pdbx_description
1 polymer ?
#
loop_
_entity_poly.entity_id
_entity_poly.type
_entity_poly.pdbx_seq_one_letter_code
_entity_poly.pdbx_strand_id
1 'polypeptide(L)'
;MILHTPLMSGSNFIHGIVVVGAMVALGVADTTPERILGFLAVVLGAGNAVGGYAVTERMLEMFKSSGDRKKGAAAAGSGAVSATKGGGDA
;
A
#
# COMPACT_ATOMS: atom_id res chain seq x y z
N MET A 1 6.24 -21.40 16.38
CA MET A 1 5.56 -20.08 16.40
C MET A 1 6.21 -19.01 15.50
N ILE A 2 7.46 -19.19 15.03
CA ILE A 2 8.23 -18.17 14.27
C ILE A 2 7.66 -17.86 12.87
N LEU A 3 6.84 -18.75 12.30
CA LEU A 3 6.26 -18.57 10.96
C LEU A 3 4.75 -18.36 10.93
N HIS A 4 4.05 -18.44 12.07
CA HIS A 4 2.59 -18.27 12.08
C HIS A 4 2.19 -16.81 11.86
N THR A 5 2.96 -15.85 12.38
CA THR A 5 2.66 -14.42 12.28
C THR A 5 2.88 -13.85 10.86
N PRO A 6 3.96 -14.18 10.13
CA PRO A 6 4.10 -13.80 8.72
C PRO A 6 3.09 -14.50 7.81
N LEU A 7 2.81 -15.79 8.05
CA LEU A 7 1.86 -16.57 7.26
C LEU A 7 0.42 -16.10 7.47
N MET A 8 0.08 -15.63 8.69
CA MET A 8 -1.20 -15.00 9.01
C MET A 8 -1.38 -13.62 8.36
N SER A 9 -0.32 -12.82 8.20
CA SER A 9 -0.40 -11.57 7.42
C SER A 9 -0.51 -11.84 5.92
N GLY A 10 0.21 -12.84 5.41
CA GLY A 10 0.17 -13.22 4.01
C GLY A 10 -1.21 -13.73 3.56
N SER A 11 -1.89 -14.54 4.38
CA SER A 11 -3.24 -15.01 4.06
C SER A 11 -4.28 -13.88 4.06
N ASN A 12 -4.12 -12.87 4.93
CA ASN A 12 -4.96 -11.66 4.92
C ASN A 12 -4.77 -10.83 3.65
N PHE A 13 -3.54 -10.72 3.13
CA PHE A 13 -3.31 -10.05 1.83
C PHE A 13 -3.96 -10.81 0.67
N ILE A 14 -3.85 -12.15 0.65
CA ILE A 14 -4.44 -13.00 -0.40
C ILE A 14 -5.98 -12.89 -0.40
N HIS A 15 -6.60 -12.77 0.78
CA HIS A 15 -8.05 -12.54 0.88
C HIS A 15 -8.49 -11.21 0.24
N GLY A 16 -7.59 -10.26 0.04
CA GLY A 16 -7.83 -9.01 -0.69
C GLY A 16 -8.38 -9.21 -2.12
N ILE A 17 -8.31 -10.43 -2.68
CA ILE A 17 -8.99 -10.80 -3.93
C ILE A 17 -10.49 -10.49 -3.93
N VAL A 18 -11.10 -10.31 -2.75
CA VAL A 18 -12.49 -9.86 -2.59
C VAL A 18 -12.82 -8.60 -3.41
N VAL A 19 -11.83 -7.74 -3.70
CA VAL A 19 -12.02 -6.56 -4.55
C VAL A 19 -12.47 -6.90 -5.98
N VAL A 20 -12.04 -8.04 -6.51
CA VAL A 20 -12.46 -8.51 -7.84
C VAL A 20 -13.94 -8.88 -7.83
N GLY A 21 -14.40 -9.58 -6.78
CA GLY A 21 -15.81 -9.88 -6.59
C GLY A 21 -16.66 -8.62 -6.44
N ALA A 22 -16.15 -7.61 -5.72
CA ALA A 22 -16.82 -6.32 -5.59
C ALA A 22 -16.92 -5.55 -6.91
N MET A 23 -15.87 -5.59 -7.75
CA MET A 23 -15.90 -4.98 -9.09
C MET A 23 -16.93 -5.63 -10.00
N VAL A 24 -17.03 -6.96 -9.97
CA VAL A 24 -18.05 -7.70 -10.73
C VAL A 24 -19.45 -7.34 -10.22
N ALA A 25 -19.66 -7.32 -8.90
CA ALA A 25 -20.94 -6.96 -8.30
C ALA A 25 -21.38 -5.53 -8.64
N LEU A 26 -20.44 -4.56 -8.65
CA LEU A 26 -20.71 -3.20 -9.06
C LEU A 26 -21.00 -3.09 -10.58
N GLY A 27 -20.35 -3.92 -11.40
CA GLY A 27 -20.55 -3.95 -12.85
C GLY A 27 -21.94 -4.43 -13.28
N VAL A 28 -22.60 -5.24 -12.45
CA VAL A 28 -23.97 -5.75 -12.68
C VAL A 28 -25.02 -5.01 -11.84
N ALA A 29 -24.65 -3.92 -11.15
CA ALA A 29 -25.55 -3.17 -10.29
C ALA A 29 -26.48 -2.27 -11.10
N ASP A 30 -27.79 -2.54 -11.02
CA ASP A 30 -28.82 -1.84 -11.79
C ASP A 30 -29.51 -0.74 -10.98
N THR A 31 -29.64 -0.93 -9.67
CA THR A 31 -30.31 0.05 -8.80
C THR A 31 -29.33 1.02 -8.12
N THR A 32 -29.79 2.24 -7.84
CA THR A 32 -29.01 3.25 -7.09
C THR A 32 -28.44 2.73 -5.77
N PRO A 33 -29.21 2.02 -4.90
CA PRO A 33 -28.65 1.45 -3.67
C PRO A 33 -27.62 0.35 -3.94
N GLU A 34 -27.79 -0.50 -4.95
CA GLU A 34 -26.79 -1.50 -5.34
C GLU A 34 -25.48 -0.86 -5.80
N ARG A 35 -25.55 0.24 -6.57
CA ARG A 35 -24.36 0.98 -7.00
C ARG A 35 -23.60 1.59 -5.82
N ILE A 36 -24.30 2.13 -4.84
CA ILE A 36 -23.66 2.69 -3.63
C ILE A 36 -22.98 1.58 -2.82
N LEU A 37 -23.67 0.45 -2.62
CA LEU A 37 -23.11 -0.71 -1.93
C LEU A 37 -21.92 -1.31 -2.68
N GLY A 38 -22.01 -1.46 -4.00
CA GLY A 38 -20.93 -1.97 -4.84
C GLY A 38 -19.72 -1.03 -4.83
N PHE A 39 -19.94 0.29 -4.87
CA PHE A 39 -18.86 1.26 -4.76
C PHE A 39 -18.15 1.16 -3.41
N LEU A 40 -18.90 1.10 -2.30
CA LEU A 40 -18.33 0.89 -0.97
C LEU A 40 -17.58 -0.43 -0.87
N ALA A 41 -18.12 -1.51 -1.45
CA ALA A 41 -17.48 -2.83 -1.47
C ALA A 41 -16.14 -2.79 -2.23
N VAL A 42 -16.06 -2.07 -3.34
CA VAL A 42 -14.81 -1.89 -4.10
C VAL A 42 -13.80 -1.07 -3.30
N VAL A 43 -14.22 0.03 -2.66
CA VAL A 43 -13.33 0.86 -1.83
C VAL A 43 -12.78 0.07 -0.64
N LEU A 44 -13.64 -0.68 0.05
CA LEU A 44 -13.25 -1.52 1.18
C LEU A 44 -12.34 -2.68 0.74
N GLY A 45 -12.64 -3.33 -0.38
CA GLY A 45 -11.82 -4.39 -0.96
C GLY A 45 -10.44 -3.88 -1.39
N ALA A 46 -10.39 -2.72 -2.04
CA ALA A 46 -9.13 -2.07 -2.41
C ALA A 46 -8.30 -1.69 -1.18
N GLY A 47 -8.94 -1.12 -0.16
CA GLY A 47 -8.30 -0.83 1.13
C GLY A 47 -7.72 -2.08 1.81
N ASN A 48 -8.41 -3.21 1.75
CA ASN A 48 -7.93 -4.48 2.29
C ASN A 48 -6.69 -5.00 1.52
N ALA A 49 -6.70 -4.95 0.19
CA ALA A 49 -5.57 -5.35 -0.64
C ALA A 49 -4.34 -4.45 -0.44
N VAL A 50 -4.53 -3.13 -0.43
CA VAL A 50 -3.44 -2.16 -0.22
C VAL A 50 -2.90 -2.22 1.20
N GLY A 51 -3.79 -2.31 2.20
CA GLY A 51 -3.41 -2.46 3.61
C GLY A 51 -2.67 -3.77 3.89
N GLY A 52 -3.12 -4.87 3.30
CA GLY A 52 -2.45 -6.17 3.39
C GLY A 52 -1.04 -6.15 2.81
N TYR A 53 -0.83 -5.48 1.68
CA TYR A 53 0.49 -5.30 1.07
C TYR A 53 1.42 -4.46 1.96
N ALA A 54 0.94 -3.30 2.44
CA ALA A 54 1.74 -2.40 3.27
C ALA A 54 2.18 -3.03 4.61
N VAL A 55 1.29 -3.83 5.23
CA VAL A 55 1.64 -4.56 6.47
C VAL A 55 2.62 -5.69 6.19
N THR A 56 2.44 -6.41 5.07
CA THR A 56 3.35 -7.50 4.69
C THR A 56 4.75 -6.97 4.37
N GLU A 57 4.87 -5.84 3.68
CA GLU A 57 6.16 -5.14 3.44
C GLU A 57 6.86 -4.79 4.77
N ARG A 58 6.12 -4.23 5.74
CA ARG A 58 6.70 -3.94 7.06
C ARG A 58 7.11 -5.18 7.85
N MET A 59 6.42 -6.30 7.66
CA MET A 59 6.82 -7.58 8.25
C MET A 59 8.05 -8.18 7.56
N LEU A 60 8.18 -8.02 6.25
CA LEU A 60 9.32 -8.50 5.47
C LEU A 60 10.56 -7.59 5.61
N GLU A 61 10.38 -6.29 5.86
CA GLU A 61 11.46 -5.37 6.23
C GLU A 61 12.19 -5.79 7.51
N MET A 62 11.50 -6.47 8.44
CA MET A 62 12.13 -7.01 9.65
C MET A 62 13.05 -8.22 9.38
N PHE A 63 12.96 -8.83 8.20
CA PHE A 63 13.90 -9.87 7.75
C PHE A 63 15.08 -9.30 6.93
N LYS A 64 15.04 -8.01 6.55
CA LYS A 64 16.17 -7.35 5.90
C LYS A 64 17.17 -6.90 6.97
N SER A 65 18.33 -7.57 6.99
CA SER A 65 19.44 -7.26 7.90
C SER A 65 19.86 -5.79 7.82
N SER A 66 20.31 -5.24 8.95
CA SER A 66 20.59 -3.82 9.25
C SER A 66 21.52 -3.04 8.29
N GLY A 67 21.95 -3.60 7.16
CA GLY A 67 22.76 -2.93 6.14
C GLY A 67 21.98 -2.03 5.17
N ASP A 68 20.69 -2.27 4.95
CA ASP A 68 19.93 -1.58 3.89
C ASP A 68 19.16 -0.32 4.36
N ARG A 69 19.06 -0.08 5.69
CA ARG A 69 18.37 1.11 6.24
C ARG A 69 18.99 2.45 5.84
N LYS A 70 20.22 2.46 5.29
CA LYS A 70 20.90 3.69 4.86
C LYS A 70 20.35 4.26 3.55
N LYS A 71 19.63 3.49 2.72
CA LYS A 71 19.16 3.95 1.40
C LYS A 71 17.78 4.62 1.42
N GLY A 72 16.90 4.25 2.34
CA GLY A 72 15.53 4.81 2.45
C GLY A 72 15.47 6.21 3.06
N ALA A 73 16.30 6.51 4.07
CA ALA A 73 16.36 7.82 4.70
C ALA A 73 17.07 8.89 3.86
N ALA A 74 17.97 8.48 2.95
CA ALA A 74 18.73 9.40 2.10
C ALA A 74 17.89 9.97 0.93
N ALA A 75 16.86 9.27 0.48
CA ALA A 75 15.99 9.73 -0.61
C ALA A 75 14.98 10.81 -0.18
N ALA A 76 14.65 10.91 1.11
CA ALA A 76 13.71 11.89 1.64
C ALA A 76 14.36 13.25 2.01
N GLY A 77 15.69 13.35 2.02
CA GLY A 77 16.43 14.56 2.43
C GLY A 77 17.03 15.40 1.31
N SER A 78 16.99 14.94 0.04
CA SER A 78 17.70 15.58 -1.07
C SER A 78 16.81 16.43 -1.99
N GLY A 79 15.69 16.94 -1.46
CA GLY A 79 14.76 17.82 -2.20
C GLY A 79 14.83 19.30 -1.81
N ALA A 80 15.62 19.69 -0.80
CA ALA A 80 15.56 21.04 -0.22
C ALA A 80 16.87 21.87 -0.31
N VAL A 81 17.96 21.32 -0.86
CA VAL A 81 19.25 22.02 -1.00
C VAL A 81 19.70 22.02 -2.46
N SER A 82 19.06 22.82 -3.32
CA SER A 82 19.71 23.25 -4.58
C SER A 82 19.21 24.59 -5.14
N ALA A 83 18.30 25.31 -4.48
CA ALA A 83 17.66 26.49 -5.05
C ALA A 83 18.21 27.86 -4.57
N THR A 84 19.46 27.96 -4.08
CA THR A 84 20.08 29.26 -3.78
C THR A 84 21.61 29.25 -3.98
N LYS A 85 22.10 29.12 -5.21
CA LYS A 85 23.43 29.63 -5.57
C LYS A 85 23.50 29.95 -7.07
N GLY A 86 23.12 31.17 -7.42
CA GLY A 86 23.26 31.71 -8.76
C GLY A 86 22.97 33.21 -8.79
N GLY A 87 24.02 34.01 -8.95
CA GLY A 87 23.96 35.47 -9.17
C GLY A 87 24.62 36.24 -8.03
N GLY A 88 25.73 36.95 -8.21
CA GLY A 88 26.51 37.22 -9.40
C GLY A 88 27.70 38.09 -8.98
N ASP A 89 28.84 37.83 -9.60
CA ASP A 89 30.05 38.62 -9.47
C ASP A 89 29.91 39.86 -10.38
N ALA A 90 29.94 41.06 -9.81
CA ALA A 90 30.30 42.32 -10.46
C ALA A 90 30.54 43.40 -9.39
#